data_AF-C9LYF1-F1
#
_entry.id   AF-C9LYF1-F1
#
_cell.length_a   1.000
_cell.length_b   1.000
_cell.length_c   1.000
_cell.angle_alpha   90.00
_cell.angle_beta   90.00
_cell.angle_gamma   90.00
#
_symmetry.space_group_name_H-M   'P 1'
#
loop_
_entity.id
_entity.type
_entity.pdbx_description
1 polymer ?
#
loop_
_entity_poly.entity_id
_entity_poly.type
_entity_poly.pdbx_seq_one_letter_code
_entity_poly.pdbx_strand_id
1 'polypeptide(L)'
;MSHGKKIIVACMAVLLAFVPLAKVAHADALDALAVAVEGAVGALQEDDQKITDEIIETMTKDPAQKSVLQEHITKTEPVAKKLTEAEGTIFLVSSWLHKVPLSGGMLTTGFLECVEWYWERQFSSEDDPEIVKRYETLRSHFLDAEAEYIGLLADMSDSESKEIGLMKSVNGIQIMSRMGSAESAMKRVRMAAFDENPEEKGKKGASAKEKMQEKPQKGAAADPREKAKQELESLGYSVSGQIKETSYGNSSVGFLARETGTGKLVVCDRKNHRVAVVEPITDFSVLTHKQAGHEVFEARFYVANDARDNDRNAGYWDGATHVFNVYGLFDRDGVGNVVPGKLYTASGRKPSHYHSVLYEQKNVDLMNLVMTEAKSLR
;
A
#
# COMPACT_ATOMS: atom_id res chain seq x y z
N MET A 1 22.13 7.46 -0.44
CA MET A 1 22.28 7.63 1.03
C MET A 1 22.68 9.05 1.52
N SER A 2 23.41 9.87 0.75
CA SER A 2 23.84 11.23 1.22
C SER A 2 22.71 12.28 1.33
N HIS A 3 21.63 12.14 0.55
CA HIS A 3 20.55 13.14 0.51
C HIS A 3 19.51 12.92 1.63
N GLY A 4 19.15 11.68 1.95
CA GLY A 4 18.21 11.37 3.05
C GLY A 4 18.70 11.87 4.42
N LYS A 5 19.99 11.68 4.72
CA LYS A 5 20.62 12.18 5.97
C LYS A 5 20.53 13.70 6.14
N LYS A 6 20.63 14.46 5.05
CA LYS A 6 20.52 15.94 5.09
C LYS A 6 19.08 16.40 5.23
N ILE A 7 18.13 15.64 4.68
CA ILE A 7 16.69 15.91 4.77
C ILE A 7 16.20 15.58 6.19
N ILE A 8 16.59 14.45 6.77
CA ILE A 8 16.19 14.05 8.14
C ILE A 8 16.74 15.00 9.20
N VAL A 9 18.01 15.41 9.09
CA VAL A 9 18.59 16.43 10.00
C VAL A 9 17.89 17.78 9.82
N ALA A 10 17.50 18.14 8.59
CA ALA A 10 16.70 19.34 8.35
C ALA A 10 15.28 19.20 8.91
N CYS A 11 14.63 18.03 8.80
CA CYS A 11 13.31 17.74 9.34
C CYS A 11 13.33 17.76 10.87
N MET A 12 14.32 17.13 11.53
CA MET A 12 14.49 17.22 12.98
C MET A 12 14.82 18.64 13.44
N ALA A 13 15.65 19.38 12.71
CA ALA A 13 15.93 20.78 13.02
C ALA A 13 14.68 21.66 12.86
N VAL A 14 13.84 21.38 11.87
CA VAL A 14 12.52 22.01 11.69
C VAL A 14 11.59 21.60 12.83
N LEU A 15 11.41 20.32 13.14
CA LEU A 15 10.57 19.85 14.25
C LEU A 15 10.99 20.48 15.59
N LEU A 16 12.29 20.54 15.89
CA LEU A 16 12.84 21.17 17.09
C LEU A 16 12.66 22.70 17.09
N ALA A 17 12.74 23.35 15.93
CA ALA A 17 12.48 24.79 15.78
C ALA A 17 10.99 25.16 15.96
N PHE A 18 10.08 24.19 15.80
CA PHE A 18 8.63 24.36 15.96
C PHE A 18 8.09 23.91 17.32
N VAL A 19 8.90 23.31 18.20
CA VAL A 19 8.55 23.04 19.61
C VAL A 19 8.03 24.29 20.35
N PRO A 20 8.56 25.51 20.12
CA PRO A 20 7.99 26.73 20.70
C PRO A 20 6.64 27.15 20.07
N LEU A 21 6.36 26.71 18.83
CA LEU A 21 5.14 26.98 18.07
C LEU A 21 3.99 26.02 18.41
N ALA A 22 4.26 24.89 19.06
CA ALA A 22 3.23 23.97 19.59
C ALA A 22 2.30 24.62 20.64
N LYS A 23 2.66 25.82 21.15
CA LYS A 23 1.77 26.64 21.99
C LYS A 23 0.74 27.47 21.20
N VAL A 24 0.88 27.57 19.88
CA VAL A 24 0.10 28.48 19.01
C VAL A 24 -0.47 27.78 17.76
N ALA A 25 0.10 26.66 17.32
CA ALA A 25 -0.37 25.90 16.17
C ALA A 25 -1.51 24.93 16.55
N HIS A 26 -2.57 24.91 15.74
CA HIS A 26 -3.63 23.91 15.79
C HIS A 26 -3.09 22.54 15.35
N ALA A 27 -3.57 21.45 15.98
CA ALA A 27 -3.15 20.06 15.74
C ALA A 27 -3.06 19.70 14.24
N ASP A 28 -4.01 20.20 13.43
CA ASP A 28 -4.10 19.94 11.99
C ASP A 28 -2.86 20.36 11.17
N ALA A 29 -2.09 21.37 11.61
CA ALA A 29 -0.94 21.86 10.87
C ALA A 29 0.31 20.97 11.04
N LEU A 30 0.40 20.28 12.19
CA LEU A 30 1.53 19.41 12.52
C LEU A 30 1.31 18.00 11.96
N ASP A 31 0.08 17.50 11.99
CA ASP A 31 -0.30 16.25 11.31
C ASP A 31 -0.14 16.36 9.79
N ALA A 32 -0.49 17.52 9.20
CA ALA A 32 -0.26 17.77 7.77
C ALA A 32 1.22 17.77 7.37
N LEU A 33 2.13 18.14 8.28
CA LEU A 33 3.57 18.12 8.03
C LEU A 33 4.13 16.70 8.08
N ALA A 34 3.73 15.91 9.08
CA ALA A 34 4.09 14.49 9.19
C ALA A 34 3.63 13.71 7.93
N VAL A 35 2.37 13.90 7.54
CA VAL A 35 1.78 13.34 6.32
C VAL A 35 2.51 13.78 5.04
N ALA A 36 2.98 15.03 4.98
CA ALA A 36 3.73 15.53 3.83
C ALA A 36 5.14 14.93 3.72
N VAL A 37 5.78 14.62 4.85
CA VAL A 37 7.08 13.94 4.89
C VAL A 37 6.92 12.47 4.50
N GLU A 38 5.96 11.75 5.09
CA GLU A 38 5.67 10.35 4.76
C GLU A 38 5.27 10.16 3.29
N GLY A 39 4.39 11.03 2.77
CA GLY A 39 3.97 10.98 1.37
C GLY A 39 5.09 11.31 0.37
N ALA A 40 6.11 12.09 0.77
CA ALA A 40 7.28 12.37 -0.06
C ALA A 40 8.28 11.20 -0.05
N VAL A 41 8.41 10.49 1.08
CA VAL A 41 9.29 9.31 1.21
C VAL A 41 8.71 8.12 0.43
N GLY A 42 7.41 7.83 0.56
CA GLY A 42 6.76 6.74 -0.17
C GLY A 42 6.79 6.89 -1.70
N ALA A 43 6.68 8.11 -2.23
CA ALA A 43 6.76 8.38 -3.66
C ALA A 43 8.19 8.25 -4.25
N LEU A 44 9.21 8.16 -3.39
CA LEU A 44 10.62 8.03 -3.76
C LEU A 44 11.19 6.63 -3.52
N GLN A 45 10.40 5.69 -2.98
CA GLN A 45 10.85 4.33 -2.74
C GLN A 45 11.07 3.59 -4.07
N GLU A 46 12.26 2.99 -4.21
CA GLU A 46 12.63 2.17 -5.36
C GLU A 46 11.97 0.79 -5.26
N ASP A 47 11.62 0.18 -6.40
CA ASP A 47 10.91 -1.11 -6.44
C ASP A 47 11.75 -2.25 -5.82
N ASP A 48 11.20 -2.93 -4.80
CA ASP A 48 11.83 -4.06 -4.11
C ASP A 48 12.23 -5.20 -5.05
N GLN A 49 11.43 -5.46 -6.09
CA GLN A 49 11.71 -6.48 -7.09
C GLN A 49 12.95 -6.11 -7.89
N LYS A 50 13.04 -4.84 -8.30
CA LYS A 50 14.20 -4.31 -9.04
C LYS A 50 15.47 -4.40 -8.20
N ILE A 51 15.42 -3.97 -6.93
CA ILE A 51 16.57 -4.07 -6.02
C ILE A 51 16.98 -5.54 -5.81
N THR A 52 16.00 -6.44 -5.63
CA THR A 52 16.25 -7.89 -5.50
C THR A 52 16.99 -8.45 -6.71
N ASP A 53 16.50 -8.14 -7.91
CA ASP A 53 17.07 -8.64 -9.16
C ASP A 53 18.50 -8.11 -9.38
N GLU A 54 18.76 -6.83 -9.07
CA GLU A 54 20.10 -6.24 -9.12
C GLU A 54 21.09 -6.93 -8.15
N ILE A 55 20.64 -7.25 -6.93
CA ILE A 55 21.47 -7.96 -5.94
C ILE A 55 21.79 -9.38 -6.42
N ILE A 56 20.78 -10.12 -6.88
CA ILE A 56 20.96 -11.51 -7.37
C ILE A 56 21.86 -11.55 -8.59
N GLU A 57 21.68 -10.62 -9.53
CA GLU A 57 22.54 -10.51 -10.70
C GLU A 57 24.00 -10.24 -10.30
N THR A 58 24.21 -9.33 -9.33
CA THR A 58 25.55 -9.01 -8.81
C THR A 58 26.22 -10.22 -8.18
N MET A 59 25.51 -10.98 -7.34
CA MET A 59 26.05 -12.22 -6.74
C MET A 59 26.36 -13.29 -7.78
N THR A 60 25.57 -13.36 -8.85
CA THR A 60 25.75 -14.34 -9.94
C THR A 60 27.00 -14.01 -10.76
N LYS A 61 27.27 -12.72 -10.99
CA LYS A 61 28.44 -12.25 -11.74
C LYS A 61 29.72 -12.26 -10.92
N ASP A 62 29.64 -12.01 -9.62
CA ASP A 62 30.80 -11.93 -8.72
C ASP A 62 30.58 -12.72 -7.42
N PRO A 63 31.13 -13.95 -7.30
CA PRO A 63 31.06 -14.75 -6.09
C PRO A 63 31.69 -14.08 -4.84
N ALA A 64 32.60 -13.13 -5.01
CA ALA A 64 33.15 -12.39 -3.86
C ALA A 64 32.09 -11.49 -3.22
N GLN A 65 31.23 -10.85 -4.02
CA GLN A 65 30.09 -10.06 -3.52
C GLN A 65 29.09 -10.93 -2.76
N LYS A 66 28.88 -12.17 -3.22
CA LYS A 66 28.05 -13.15 -2.50
C LYS A 66 28.60 -13.42 -1.10
N SER A 67 29.91 -13.65 -0.97
CA SER A 67 30.55 -13.88 0.34
C SER A 67 30.45 -12.66 1.26
N VAL A 68 30.64 -11.46 0.71
CA VAL A 68 30.48 -10.19 1.46
C VAL A 68 29.07 -10.06 2.01
N LEU A 69 28.05 -10.34 1.19
CA LEU A 69 26.67 -10.25 1.60
C LEU A 69 26.29 -11.33 2.64
N GLN A 70 26.78 -12.56 2.48
CA GLN A 70 26.59 -13.63 3.47
C GLN A 70 27.17 -13.25 4.84
N GLU A 71 28.39 -12.72 4.87
CA GLU A 71 29.04 -12.26 6.11
C GLU A 71 28.21 -11.15 6.77
N HIS A 72 27.75 -10.20 5.96
CA HIS A 72 26.92 -9.10 6.44
C HIS A 72 25.60 -9.57 7.05
N ILE A 73 24.85 -10.44 6.35
CA ILE A 73 23.59 -11.02 6.84
C ILE A 73 23.83 -11.78 8.15
N THR A 74 24.90 -12.56 8.22
CA THR A 74 25.24 -13.35 9.42
C THR A 74 25.59 -12.44 10.60
N LYS A 75 26.38 -11.40 10.37
CA LYS A 75 26.80 -10.43 11.39
C LYS A 75 25.62 -9.64 11.95
N THR A 76 24.64 -9.33 11.10
CA THR A 76 23.48 -8.50 11.47
C THR A 76 22.30 -9.30 12.01
N GLU A 77 22.27 -10.62 11.85
CA GLU A 77 21.19 -11.49 12.34
C GLU A 77 20.89 -11.36 13.85
N PRO A 78 21.89 -11.28 14.77
CA PRO A 78 21.62 -11.05 16.18
C PRO A 78 20.99 -9.69 16.48
N VAL A 79 21.29 -8.68 15.66
CA VAL A 79 20.74 -7.33 15.77
C VAL A 79 19.28 -7.34 15.31
N ALA A 80 18.99 -7.98 14.18
CA ALA A 80 17.62 -8.17 13.68
C ALA A 80 16.74 -8.91 14.69
N LYS A 81 17.26 -9.96 15.33
CA LYS A 81 16.53 -10.69 16.36
C LYS A 81 16.17 -9.81 17.57
N LYS A 82 17.09 -8.95 18.01
CA LYS A 82 16.82 -8.01 19.12
C LYS A 82 15.75 -6.98 18.77
N LEU A 83 15.73 -6.52 17.51
CA LEU A 83 14.67 -5.63 17.04
C LEU A 83 13.31 -6.32 17.15
N THR A 84 13.20 -7.56 16.66
CA THR A 84 11.95 -8.34 16.77
C THR A 84 11.52 -8.59 18.21
N GLU A 85 12.46 -8.85 19.11
CA GLU A 85 12.17 -8.95 20.54
C GLU A 85 11.73 -7.61 21.17
N ALA A 86 12.14 -6.48 20.59
CA ALA A 86 11.82 -5.13 21.05
C ALA A 86 10.52 -4.56 20.46
N GLU A 87 9.99 -5.12 19.36
CA GLU A 87 8.77 -4.67 18.66
C GLU A 87 7.60 -4.42 19.62
N GLY A 88 7.33 -5.37 20.53
CA GLY A 88 6.26 -5.21 21.52
C GLY A 88 6.46 -4.04 22.48
N THR A 89 7.71 -3.74 22.85
CA THR A 89 8.05 -2.58 23.68
C THR A 89 7.92 -1.28 22.89
N ILE A 90 8.43 -1.26 21.65
CA ILE A 90 8.30 -0.11 20.73
C ILE A 90 6.82 0.22 20.52
N PHE A 91 5.97 -0.78 20.31
CA PHE A 91 4.54 -0.62 20.17
C PHE A 91 3.88 -0.02 21.42
N LEU A 92 4.22 -0.54 22.61
CA LEU A 92 3.66 -0.05 23.88
C LEU A 92 4.04 1.41 24.14
N VAL A 93 5.31 1.77 23.92
CA VAL A 93 5.80 3.14 24.09
C VAL A 93 5.14 4.06 23.07
N SER A 94 5.08 3.66 21.80
CA SER A 94 4.45 4.42 20.72
C SER A 94 2.97 4.68 20.99
N SER A 95 2.24 3.65 21.42
CA SER A 95 0.82 3.74 21.79
C SER A 95 0.59 4.63 23.01
N TRP A 96 1.52 4.65 23.95
CA TRP A 96 1.45 5.53 25.12
C TRP A 96 1.74 6.98 24.76
N LEU A 97 2.80 7.24 23.99
CA LEU A 97 3.15 8.57 23.48
C LEU A 97 2.00 9.16 22.65
N HIS A 98 1.36 8.35 21.82
CA HIS A 98 0.28 8.78 20.96
C HIS A 98 -0.93 9.33 21.73
N LYS A 99 -1.15 8.86 22.97
CA LYS A 99 -2.22 9.33 23.86
C LYS A 99 -1.94 10.66 24.54
N VAL A 100 -0.75 11.24 24.36
CA VAL A 100 -0.41 12.54 24.93
C VAL A 100 -1.16 13.64 24.16
N PRO A 101 -2.01 14.45 24.82
CA PRO A 101 -2.77 15.49 24.12
C PRO A 101 -1.88 16.48 23.37
N LEU A 102 -2.35 16.93 22.20
CA LEU A 102 -1.75 17.97 21.34
C LEU A 102 -0.39 17.65 20.71
N SER A 103 0.36 16.69 21.23
CA SER A 103 1.73 16.38 20.80
C SER A 103 2.00 14.89 20.61
N GLY A 104 1.03 14.02 20.91
CA GLY A 104 1.21 12.57 20.88
C GLY A 104 1.63 12.03 19.52
N GLY A 105 0.97 12.43 18.44
CA GLY A 105 1.36 12.05 17.07
C GLY A 105 2.81 12.42 16.73
N MET A 106 3.24 13.64 17.06
CA MET A 106 4.63 14.08 16.86
C MET A 106 5.63 13.31 17.72
N LEU A 107 5.30 13.06 18.99
CA LEU A 107 6.19 12.33 19.91
C LEU A 107 6.34 10.87 19.46
N THR A 108 5.26 10.25 19.00
CA THR A 108 5.29 8.90 18.43
C THR A 108 6.13 8.86 17.16
N THR A 109 5.92 9.78 16.23
CA THR A 109 6.70 9.87 14.98
C THR A 109 8.19 10.05 15.28
N GLY A 110 8.55 11.02 16.12
CA GLY A 110 9.96 11.24 16.48
C GLY A 110 10.59 10.08 17.25
N PHE A 111 9.82 9.34 18.06
CA PHE A 111 10.29 8.12 18.70
C PHE A 111 10.57 7.01 17.67
N LEU A 112 9.66 6.78 16.73
CA LEU A 112 9.81 5.78 15.68
C LEU A 112 10.99 6.10 14.75
N GLU A 113 11.14 7.35 14.31
CA GLU A 113 12.31 7.80 13.53
C GLU A 113 13.63 7.58 14.29
N CYS A 114 13.66 7.81 15.61
CA CYS A 114 14.86 7.56 16.41
C CYS A 114 15.18 6.06 16.51
N VAL A 115 14.16 5.22 16.62
CA VAL A 115 14.30 3.76 16.65
C VAL A 115 14.85 3.28 15.32
N GLU A 116 14.22 3.67 14.21
CA GLU A 116 14.64 3.35 12.84
C GLU A 116 16.09 3.78 12.60
N TRP A 117 16.41 5.05 12.87
CA TRP A 117 17.77 5.58 12.73
C TRP A 117 18.81 4.81 13.56
N TYR A 118 18.47 4.47 14.81
CA TYR A 118 19.34 3.69 15.67
C TYR A 118 19.64 2.32 15.05
N TRP A 119 18.63 1.66 14.50
CA TRP A 119 18.77 0.34 13.88
C TRP A 119 19.50 0.39 12.55
N GLU A 120 19.16 1.33 11.66
CA GLU A 120 19.88 1.56 10.40
C GLU A 120 21.38 1.71 10.64
N ARG A 121 21.78 2.42 11.69
CA ARG A 121 23.19 2.61 12.06
C ARG A 121 23.88 1.33 12.57
N GLN A 122 23.12 0.38 13.12
CA GLN A 122 23.65 -0.95 13.49
C GLN A 122 23.80 -1.86 12.27
N PHE A 123 22.96 -1.63 11.24
CA PHE A 123 22.92 -2.47 10.05
C PHE A 123 23.77 -1.97 8.89
N SER A 124 24.05 -0.67 8.79
CA SER A 124 24.78 -0.10 7.65
C SER A 124 25.83 0.94 8.05
N SER A 125 26.94 0.93 7.29
CA SER A 125 28.00 1.92 7.28
C SER A 125 28.09 2.63 5.92
N GLU A 126 28.60 3.86 5.91
CA GLU A 126 28.87 4.57 4.64
C GLU A 126 29.94 3.88 3.79
N ASP A 127 30.83 3.13 4.44
CA ASP A 127 31.91 2.38 3.81
C ASP A 127 31.47 1.00 3.28
N ASP A 128 30.19 0.64 3.45
CA ASP A 128 29.71 -0.67 3.01
C ASP A 128 29.77 -0.83 1.48
N PRO A 129 30.07 -2.04 0.97
CA PRO A 129 29.95 -2.37 -0.44
C PRO A 129 28.54 -2.12 -0.98
N GLU A 130 28.44 -1.79 -2.27
CA GLU A 130 27.16 -1.43 -2.89
C GLU A 130 26.10 -2.52 -2.75
N ILE A 131 26.48 -3.80 -2.84
CA ILE A 131 25.56 -4.93 -2.65
C ILE A 131 24.93 -4.94 -1.25
N VAL A 132 25.71 -4.56 -0.22
CA VAL A 132 25.24 -4.44 1.16
C VAL A 132 24.29 -3.27 1.27
N LYS A 133 24.64 -2.10 0.72
CA LYS A 133 23.77 -0.91 0.70
C LYS A 133 22.41 -1.19 0.05
N ARG A 134 22.39 -1.94 -1.06
CA ARG A 134 21.15 -2.35 -1.73
C ARG A 134 20.33 -3.31 -0.87
N TYR A 135 20.96 -4.27 -0.21
CA TYR A 135 20.27 -5.16 0.71
C TYR A 135 19.70 -4.40 1.93
N GLU A 136 20.44 -3.44 2.47
CA GLU A 136 19.94 -2.58 3.55
C GLU A 136 18.85 -1.62 3.11
N THR A 137 18.77 -1.29 1.82
CA THR A 137 17.63 -0.53 1.26
C THR A 137 16.34 -1.34 1.38
N LEU A 138 16.36 -2.64 1.04
CA LEU A 138 15.20 -3.52 1.24
C LEU A 138 14.79 -3.62 2.71
N ARG A 139 15.76 -3.68 3.62
CA ARG A 139 15.48 -3.72 5.06
C ARG A 139 14.90 -2.40 5.56
N SER A 140 15.43 -1.26 5.10
CA SER A 140 14.89 0.06 5.40
C SER A 140 13.43 0.15 4.95
N HIS A 141 13.08 -0.30 3.73
CA HIS A 141 11.68 -0.36 3.28
C HIS A 141 10.77 -1.19 4.20
N PHE A 142 11.27 -2.30 4.77
CA PHE A 142 10.54 -3.09 5.75
C PHE A 142 10.32 -2.32 7.06
N LEU A 143 11.37 -1.69 7.59
CA LEU A 143 11.32 -0.92 8.84
C LEU A 143 10.40 0.30 8.72
N ASP A 144 10.46 1.01 7.59
CA ASP A 144 9.56 2.13 7.29
C ASP A 144 8.10 1.67 7.34
N ALA A 145 7.79 0.59 6.63
CA ALA A 145 6.43 0.06 6.58
C ALA A 145 5.99 -0.47 7.96
N GLU A 146 6.88 -1.08 8.74
CA GLU A 146 6.58 -1.50 10.11
C GLU A 146 6.30 -0.30 11.03
N ALA A 147 7.08 0.77 10.95
CA ALA A 147 6.85 2.00 11.70
C ALA A 147 5.50 2.64 11.35
N GLU A 148 5.17 2.73 10.06
CA GLU A 148 3.87 3.18 9.58
C GLU A 148 2.72 2.29 10.11
N TYR A 149 2.92 0.97 10.16
CA TYR A 149 1.93 0.03 10.69
C TYR A 149 1.69 0.24 12.19
N ILE A 150 2.75 0.47 12.96
CA ILE A 150 2.67 0.76 14.39
C ILE A 150 1.95 2.09 14.63
N GLY A 151 2.25 3.12 13.84
CA GLY A 151 1.53 4.40 13.86
C GLY A 151 0.04 4.20 13.59
N LEU A 152 -0.31 3.46 12.54
CA LEU A 152 -1.69 3.13 12.20
C LEU A 152 -2.42 2.38 13.34
N LEU A 153 -1.77 1.40 13.97
CA LEU A 153 -2.35 0.66 15.10
C LEU A 153 -2.57 1.57 16.31
N ALA A 154 -1.67 2.50 16.58
CA ALA A 154 -1.84 3.51 17.62
C ALA A 154 -3.05 4.40 17.32
N ASP A 155 -3.20 4.85 16.07
CA ASP A 155 -4.36 5.63 15.64
C ASP A 155 -5.65 4.83 15.74
N MET A 156 -5.66 3.54 15.37
CA MET A 156 -6.86 2.68 15.45
C MET A 156 -7.37 2.49 16.88
N SER A 157 -6.54 2.76 17.89
CA SER A 157 -6.98 2.73 19.30
C SER A 157 -7.85 3.93 19.70
N ASP A 158 -7.92 4.98 18.86
CA ASP A 158 -8.77 6.15 19.04
C ASP A 158 -10.02 6.07 18.13
N SER A 159 -11.20 5.94 18.74
CA SER A 159 -12.38 5.30 18.15
C SER A 159 -13.40 6.23 17.48
N GLU A 160 -13.01 7.38 16.95
CA GLU A 160 -13.99 8.33 16.40
C GLU A 160 -14.11 8.25 14.86
N SER A 161 -15.25 7.69 14.42
CA SER A 161 -15.84 7.67 13.07
C SER A 161 -15.61 6.43 12.16
N LYS A 162 -16.70 6.03 11.45
CA LYS A 162 -16.73 4.91 10.49
C LYS A 162 -15.89 5.17 9.21
N GLU A 163 -15.78 6.43 8.81
CA GLU A 163 -14.95 6.87 7.66
C GLU A 163 -13.46 6.68 7.96
N ILE A 164 -13.05 6.94 9.21
CA ILE A 164 -11.70 6.68 9.71
C ILE A 164 -11.39 5.17 9.77
N GLY A 165 -12.36 4.31 10.12
CA GLY A 165 -12.15 2.85 10.12
C GLY A 165 -11.93 2.24 8.73
N LEU A 166 -12.61 2.75 7.70
CA LEU A 166 -12.40 2.29 6.32
C LEU A 166 -11.02 2.72 5.80
N MET A 167 -10.62 3.97 6.04
CA MET A 167 -9.29 4.48 5.66
C MET A 167 -8.17 3.74 6.38
N LYS A 168 -8.27 3.59 7.69
CA LYS A 168 -7.27 2.86 8.48
C LYS A 168 -7.12 1.42 8.02
N SER A 169 -8.19 0.75 7.62
CA SER A 169 -8.11 -0.60 7.06
C SER A 169 -7.56 -0.67 5.64
N VAL A 170 -7.71 0.38 4.80
CA VAL A 170 -7.03 0.44 3.48
C VAL A 170 -5.54 0.70 3.66
N ASN A 171 -5.17 1.69 4.47
CA ASN A 171 -3.76 1.97 4.78
C ASN A 171 -3.10 0.73 5.42
N GLY A 172 -3.78 0.03 6.34
CA GLY A 172 -3.25 -1.18 6.96
C GLY A 172 -3.01 -2.33 5.98
N ILE A 173 -3.94 -2.57 5.06
CA ILE A 173 -3.80 -3.58 3.99
C ILE A 173 -2.57 -3.30 3.11
N GLN A 174 -2.35 -2.03 2.78
CA GLN A 174 -1.26 -1.57 1.94
C GLN A 174 0.09 -1.61 2.66
N ILE A 175 0.14 -1.14 3.91
CA ILE A 175 1.34 -1.19 4.75
C ILE A 175 1.78 -2.65 4.93
N MET A 176 0.84 -3.55 5.25
CA MET A 176 1.14 -4.98 5.33
C MET A 176 1.64 -5.56 3.99
N SER A 177 1.14 -5.07 2.85
CA SER A 177 1.65 -5.49 1.55
C SER A 177 3.08 -5.01 1.28
N ARG A 178 3.42 -3.77 1.65
CA ARG A 178 4.79 -3.22 1.55
C ARG A 178 5.75 -4.00 2.46
N MET A 179 5.36 -4.23 3.72
CA MET A 179 6.10 -5.07 4.65
C MET A 179 6.35 -6.47 4.06
N GLY A 180 5.29 -7.12 3.54
CA GLY A 180 5.40 -8.45 2.95
C GLY A 180 6.26 -8.50 1.68
N SER A 181 6.21 -7.45 0.85
CA SER A 181 7.06 -7.29 -0.34
C SER A 181 8.54 -7.23 0.05
N ALA A 182 8.89 -6.32 0.96
CA ALA A 182 10.26 -6.13 1.43
C ALA A 182 10.79 -7.38 2.16
N GLU A 183 9.97 -8.02 2.99
CA GLU A 183 10.32 -9.28 3.66
C GLU A 183 10.59 -10.41 2.64
N SER A 184 9.72 -10.55 1.64
CA SER A 184 9.87 -11.55 0.57
C SER A 184 11.12 -11.29 -0.29
N ALA A 185 11.39 -10.02 -0.62
CA ALA A 185 12.61 -9.58 -1.29
C ALA A 185 13.87 -9.96 -0.49
N MET A 186 13.92 -9.58 0.79
CA MET A 186 15.02 -9.95 1.70
C MET A 186 15.20 -11.46 1.80
N LYS A 187 14.11 -12.22 1.89
CA LYS A 187 14.14 -13.69 1.95
C LYS A 187 14.71 -14.29 0.67
N ARG A 188 14.32 -13.80 -0.51
CA ARG A 188 14.87 -14.25 -1.80
C ARG A 188 16.36 -13.97 -1.91
N VAL A 189 16.79 -12.76 -1.53
CA VAL A 189 18.21 -12.39 -1.49
C VAL A 189 18.97 -13.33 -0.55
N ARG A 190 18.44 -13.60 0.65
CA ARG A 190 19.06 -14.54 1.60
C ARG A 190 19.15 -15.95 1.03
N MET A 191 18.07 -16.47 0.43
CA MET A 191 18.08 -17.80 -0.17
C MET A 191 19.13 -17.90 -1.29
N ALA A 192 19.23 -16.89 -2.17
CA ALA A 192 20.25 -16.83 -3.21
C ALA A 192 21.67 -16.69 -2.65
N ALA A 193 21.84 -15.91 -1.57
CA ALA A 193 23.12 -15.74 -0.90
C ALA A 193 23.59 -17.05 -0.26
N PHE A 194 22.73 -17.86 0.34
CA PHE A 194 23.08 -19.10 1.05
C PHE A 194 22.86 -20.40 0.24
N ASP A 195 22.46 -20.30 -1.03
CA ASP A 195 22.08 -21.44 -1.88
C ASP A 195 20.98 -22.32 -1.23
N GLU A 196 20.08 -21.71 -0.45
CA GLU A 196 18.97 -22.43 0.18
C GLU A 196 17.88 -22.73 -0.86
N ASN A 197 17.66 -24.02 -1.17
CA ASN A 197 16.61 -24.46 -2.07
C ASN A 197 15.24 -24.48 -1.34
N PRO A 198 14.10 -24.12 -1.98
CA PRO A 198 12.79 -24.06 -1.32
C PRO A 198 12.29 -25.39 -0.71
N GLU A 199 12.90 -26.52 -1.06
CA GLU A 199 12.37 -27.86 -0.74
C GLU A 199 12.94 -28.55 0.52
N GLU A 200 13.93 -27.99 1.23
CA GLU A 200 14.60 -28.75 2.30
C GLU A 200 14.12 -28.51 3.74
N LYS A 201 13.22 -27.55 4.00
CA LYS A 201 12.66 -27.33 5.36
C LYS A 201 11.22 -27.84 5.56
N GLY A 202 10.79 -28.82 4.77
CA GLY A 202 9.41 -29.34 4.79
C GLY A 202 9.25 -30.85 4.66
N LYS A 203 10.17 -31.68 5.17
CA LYS A 203 9.97 -33.14 5.25
C LYS A 203 10.27 -33.71 6.63
N LYS A 204 9.32 -33.56 7.55
CA LYS A 204 9.02 -34.56 8.59
C LYS A 204 7.52 -34.54 8.88
N GLY A 205 6.82 -35.59 8.46
CA GLY A 205 5.49 -35.94 8.98
C GLY A 205 4.46 -36.38 7.94
N ALA A 206 4.26 -37.69 7.86
CA ALA A 206 3.09 -38.41 7.34
C ALA A 206 2.87 -38.47 5.81
N SER A 207 3.43 -39.54 5.25
CA SER A 207 2.95 -40.23 4.05
C SER A 207 1.59 -40.90 4.33
N ALA A 208 0.62 -40.69 3.44
CA ALA A 208 -0.24 -41.76 2.96
C ALA A 208 -0.64 -41.46 1.50
N LYS A 209 -0.01 -42.19 0.58
CA LYS A 209 -0.41 -42.34 -0.81
C LYS A 209 -1.80 -42.97 -0.86
N GLU A 210 -2.68 -42.40 -1.68
CA GLU A 210 -3.55 -43.22 -2.51
C GLU A 210 -3.48 -42.73 -3.95
N LYS A 211 -3.28 -43.69 -4.85
CA LYS A 211 -2.90 -43.52 -6.25
C LYS A 211 -4.14 -43.55 -7.15
N MET A 212 -4.07 -42.70 -8.17
CA MET A 212 -4.52 -42.90 -9.55
C MET A 212 -6.03 -42.99 -9.84
N GLN A 213 -6.50 -42.00 -10.59
CA GLN A 213 -6.91 -42.29 -11.97
C GLN A 213 -6.75 -41.06 -12.87
N GLU A 214 -5.75 -41.13 -13.77
CA GLU A 214 -5.69 -40.28 -14.96
C GLU A 214 -6.79 -40.70 -15.94
N LYS A 215 -7.58 -39.72 -16.39
CA LYS A 215 -8.23 -39.66 -17.71
C LYS A 215 -8.65 -38.21 -17.99
N PRO A 216 -8.83 -37.83 -19.27
CA PRO A 216 -8.00 -36.88 -19.99
C PRO A 216 -8.42 -35.40 -19.82
N GLN A 217 -7.46 -34.51 -20.07
CA GLN A 217 -7.61 -33.05 -20.14
C GLN A 217 -8.90 -32.59 -20.85
N LYS A 218 -9.69 -31.81 -20.12
CA LYS A 218 -10.48 -30.70 -20.64
C LYS A 218 -10.32 -29.57 -19.64
N GLY A 219 -9.58 -28.52 -20.01
CA GLY A 219 -9.15 -27.46 -19.09
C GLY A 219 -10.32 -26.83 -18.35
N ALA A 220 -10.39 -27.04 -17.03
CA ALA A 220 -11.25 -26.26 -16.16
C ALA A 220 -10.66 -24.85 -16.08
N ALA A 221 -11.41 -23.86 -16.56
CA ALA A 221 -11.03 -22.47 -16.37
C ALA A 221 -10.95 -22.20 -14.85
N ALA A 222 -9.78 -21.81 -14.35
CA ALA A 222 -9.62 -21.39 -12.95
C ALA A 222 -10.64 -20.29 -12.60
N ASP A 223 -11.19 -20.36 -11.39
CA ASP A 223 -12.28 -19.50 -10.90
C ASP A 223 -11.93 -18.02 -11.11
N PRO A 224 -12.77 -17.23 -11.81
CA PRO A 224 -12.56 -15.79 -11.96
C PRO A 224 -12.26 -15.05 -10.65
N ARG A 225 -12.82 -15.51 -9.53
CA ARG A 225 -12.61 -14.91 -8.19
C ARG A 225 -11.21 -15.16 -7.66
N GLU A 226 -10.67 -16.35 -7.88
CA GLU A 226 -9.28 -16.69 -7.51
C GLU A 226 -8.29 -15.89 -8.35
N LYS A 227 -8.53 -15.77 -9.67
CA LYS A 227 -7.70 -14.95 -10.56
C LYS A 227 -7.74 -13.47 -10.20
N ALA A 228 -8.93 -12.95 -9.90
CA ALA A 228 -9.09 -11.58 -9.44
C ALA A 228 -8.28 -11.32 -8.17
N LYS A 229 -8.37 -12.23 -7.20
CA LYS A 229 -7.59 -12.14 -5.95
C LYS A 229 -6.09 -12.14 -6.21
N GLN A 230 -5.59 -13.11 -6.98
CA GLN A 230 -4.16 -13.21 -7.32
C GLN A 230 -3.64 -11.93 -8.00
N GLU A 231 -4.43 -11.37 -8.92
CA GLU A 231 -4.01 -10.17 -9.65
C GLU A 231 -4.01 -8.92 -8.76
N LEU A 232 -5.01 -8.76 -7.89
CA LEU A 232 -5.02 -7.69 -6.88
C LEU A 232 -3.80 -7.79 -5.95
N GLU A 233 -3.51 -8.98 -5.46
CA GLU A 233 -2.34 -9.24 -4.60
C GLU A 233 -1.02 -8.97 -5.33
N SER A 234 -0.94 -9.31 -6.62
CA SER A 234 0.25 -9.01 -7.44
C SER A 234 0.49 -7.50 -7.65
N LEU A 235 -0.56 -6.68 -7.51
CA LEU A 235 -0.49 -5.22 -7.58
C LEU A 235 -0.38 -4.58 -6.18
N GLY A 236 -0.05 -5.36 -5.15
CA GLY A 236 0.17 -4.87 -3.79
C GLY A 236 -1.10 -4.62 -2.96
N TYR A 237 -2.24 -5.16 -3.38
CA TYR A 237 -3.49 -5.08 -2.60
C TYR A 237 -3.76 -6.40 -1.86
N SER A 238 -3.65 -6.38 -0.52
CA SER A 238 -3.98 -7.56 0.30
C SER A 238 -5.49 -7.73 0.46
N VAL A 239 -6.05 -8.76 -0.17
CA VAL A 239 -7.49 -9.04 -0.10
C VAL A 239 -7.88 -9.58 1.27
N SER A 240 -8.85 -8.92 1.92
CA SER A 240 -9.38 -9.38 3.21
C SER A 240 -10.42 -10.51 3.02
N GLY A 241 -9.95 -11.75 3.13
CA GLY A 241 -10.77 -12.95 2.98
C GLY A 241 -10.82 -13.48 1.54
N GLN A 242 -12.02 -13.56 0.96
CA GLN A 242 -12.27 -14.05 -0.40
C GLN A 242 -12.97 -12.97 -1.24
N ILE A 243 -12.95 -13.15 -2.57
CA ILE A 243 -13.72 -12.32 -3.48
C ILE A 243 -15.14 -12.89 -3.58
N LYS A 244 -16.13 -12.10 -3.15
CA LYS A 244 -17.55 -12.42 -3.22
C LYS A 244 -18.07 -12.36 -4.65
N GLU A 245 -17.80 -11.25 -5.32
CA GLU A 245 -18.28 -10.93 -6.67
C GLU A 245 -17.15 -10.30 -7.47
N THR A 246 -17.03 -10.61 -8.78
CA THR A 246 -16.05 -9.93 -9.64
C THR A 246 -16.51 -9.81 -11.10
N SER A 247 -16.05 -8.75 -11.78
CA SER A 247 -16.18 -8.60 -13.24
C SER A 247 -14.97 -9.16 -14.01
N TYR A 248 -14.07 -9.89 -13.34
CA TYR A 248 -12.85 -10.43 -13.94
C TYR A 248 -13.12 -11.19 -15.25
N GLY A 249 -12.36 -10.83 -16.28
CA GLY A 249 -12.46 -11.39 -17.63
C GLY A 249 -13.50 -10.72 -18.53
N ASN A 250 -14.26 -9.74 -18.03
CA ASN A 250 -15.17 -8.94 -18.86
C ASN A 250 -14.43 -7.89 -19.70
N SER A 251 -13.37 -7.31 -19.15
CA SER A 251 -12.61 -6.24 -19.78
C SER A 251 -11.10 -6.50 -19.73
N SER A 252 -10.40 -6.05 -20.77
CA SER A 252 -8.93 -6.08 -20.81
C SER A 252 -8.28 -4.93 -20.04
N VAL A 253 -9.01 -3.84 -19.81
CA VAL A 253 -8.47 -2.62 -19.16
C VAL A 253 -8.57 -2.62 -17.64
N GLY A 254 -9.38 -3.50 -17.05
CA GLY A 254 -9.55 -3.58 -15.60
C GLY A 254 -10.73 -4.45 -15.20
N PHE A 255 -11.00 -4.51 -13.90
CA PHE A 255 -12.16 -5.22 -13.35
C PHE A 255 -12.55 -4.68 -11.97
N LEU A 256 -13.77 -5.01 -11.54
CA LEU A 256 -14.24 -4.80 -10.18
C LEU A 256 -14.21 -6.10 -9.38
N ALA A 257 -13.96 -5.99 -8.08
CA ALA A 257 -14.06 -7.09 -7.13
C ALA A 257 -14.70 -6.61 -5.82
N ARG A 258 -15.52 -7.46 -5.20
CA ARG A 258 -16.11 -7.19 -3.87
C ARG A 258 -15.59 -8.20 -2.87
N GLU A 259 -15.05 -7.74 -1.76
CA GLU A 259 -14.52 -8.61 -0.70
C GLU A 259 -15.64 -9.20 0.18
N THR A 260 -15.46 -10.43 0.67
CA THR A 260 -16.36 -11.02 1.68
C THR A 260 -16.11 -10.48 3.08
N GLY A 261 -14.85 -10.22 3.45
CA GLY A 261 -14.48 -9.83 4.82
C GLY A 261 -14.95 -8.43 5.18
N THR A 262 -14.72 -7.47 4.29
CA THR A 262 -15.03 -6.04 4.53
C THR A 262 -16.26 -5.55 3.76
N GLY A 263 -16.69 -6.27 2.72
CA GLY A 263 -17.72 -5.81 1.78
C GLY A 263 -17.24 -4.72 0.79
N LYS A 264 -15.96 -4.30 0.88
CA LYS A 264 -15.37 -3.24 0.06
C LYS A 264 -15.46 -3.58 -1.42
N LEU A 265 -15.74 -2.55 -2.22
CA LEU A 265 -15.60 -2.60 -3.66
C LEU A 265 -14.19 -2.14 -4.02
N VAL A 266 -13.52 -2.91 -4.87
CA VAL A 266 -12.15 -2.67 -5.30
C VAL A 266 -12.14 -2.62 -6.82
N VAL A 267 -11.43 -1.66 -7.38
CA VAL A 267 -11.17 -1.57 -8.82
C VAL A 267 -9.71 -1.87 -9.09
N CYS A 268 -9.47 -2.83 -9.99
CA CYS A 268 -8.17 -3.09 -10.58
C CYS A 268 -8.12 -2.37 -11.93
N ASP A 269 -7.22 -1.40 -12.05
CA ASP A 269 -6.94 -0.65 -13.27
C ASP A 269 -5.66 -1.19 -13.90
N ARG A 270 -5.84 -2.15 -14.83
CA ARG A 270 -4.72 -2.80 -15.52
C ARG A 270 -3.96 -1.83 -16.41
N LYS A 271 -4.66 -0.87 -16.99
CA LYS A 271 -4.07 0.09 -17.93
C LYS A 271 -3.08 1.00 -17.22
N ASN A 272 -3.37 1.40 -15.99
CA ASN A 272 -2.51 2.28 -15.19
C ASN A 272 -1.77 1.52 -14.07
N HIS A 273 -1.79 0.18 -14.10
CA HIS A 273 -1.10 -0.70 -13.14
C HIS A 273 -1.36 -0.35 -11.68
N ARG A 274 -2.63 -0.12 -11.31
CA ARG A 274 -3.00 0.31 -9.96
C ARG A 274 -4.29 -0.30 -9.46
N VAL A 275 -4.45 -0.26 -8.14
CA VAL A 275 -5.66 -0.71 -7.45
C VAL A 275 -6.19 0.45 -6.61
N ALA A 276 -7.53 0.60 -6.57
CA ALA A 276 -8.18 1.55 -5.70
C ALA A 276 -9.35 0.92 -4.97
N VAL A 277 -9.58 1.33 -3.73
CA VAL A 277 -10.82 1.02 -3.02
C VAL A 277 -11.85 2.08 -3.39
N VAL A 278 -13.09 1.63 -3.62
CA VAL A 278 -14.20 2.46 -4.05
C VAL A 278 -15.28 2.42 -2.99
N GLU A 279 -15.69 3.59 -2.51
CA GLU A 279 -16.85 3.78 -1.67
C GLU A 279 -17.93 4.50 -2.49
N PRO A 280 -18.98 3.77 -2.95
CA PRO A 280 -20.13 4.41 -3.58
C PRO A 280 -20.83 5.35 -2.59
N ILE A 281 -20.95 6.63 -2.95
CA ILE A 281 -21.72 7.63 -2.21
C ILE A 281 -23.18 7.59 -2.66
N THR A 282 -23.39 7.45 -3.98
CA THR A 282 -24.69 7.10 -4.54
C THR A 282 -24.92 5.60 -4.44
N ASP A 283 -26.18 5.17 -4.33
CA ASP A 283 -26.52 3.74 -4.37
C ASP A 283 -25.96 3.08 -5.64
N PHE A 284 -25.12 2.08 -5.44
CA PHE A 284 -24.45 1.35 -6.52
C PHE A 284 -25.44 0.68 -7.49
N SER A 285 -26.67 0.41 -7.06
CA SER A 285 -27.76 -0.10 -7.92
C SER A 285 -28.06 0.83 -9.10
N VAL A 286 -27.78 2.13 -8.96
CA VAL A 286 -27.90 3.12 -10.03
C VAL A 286 -27.02 2.79 -11.23
N LEU A 287 -25.99 1.94 -11.13
CA LEU A 287 -25.21 1.55 -12.30
C LEU A 287 -25.82 0.35 -13.04
N THR A 288 -26.73 -0.39 -12.42
CA THR A 288 -27.26 -1.67 -12.95
C THR A 288 -28.73 -1.61 -13.37
N HIS A 289 -29.43 -0.51 -13.13
CA HIS A 289 -30.81 -0.30 -13.59
C HIS A 289 -30.93 -0.25 -15.12
N LYS A 290 -32.13 -0.55 -15.64
CA LYS A 290 -32.38 -0.69 -17.11
C LYS A 290 -33.05 0.53 -17.75
N GLN A 291 -33.39 1.55 -16.98
CA GLN A 291 -34.15 2.68 -17.50
C GLN A 291 -33.21 3.68 -18.18
N ALA A 292 -33.52 4.06 -19.43
CA ALA A 292 -32.77 5.07 -20.15
C ALA A 292 -32.96 6.44 -19.52
N GLY A 293 -31.88 7.22 -19.44
CA GLY A 293 -31.88 8.57 -18.90
C GLY A 293 -30.48 9.08 -18.58
N HIS A 294 -30.39 10.38 -18.32
CA HIS A 294 -29.21 11.02 -17.76
C HIS A 294 -29.23 10.78 -16.25
N GLU A 295 -28.20 10.10 -15.75
CA GLU A 295 -28.07 9.74 -14.33
C GLU A 295 -26.71 10.21 -13.79
N VAL A 296 -26.60 10.13 -12.47
CA VAL A 296 -25.42 10.54 -11.71
C VAL A 296 -24.97 9.37 -10.86
N PHE A 297 -23.68 9.12 -10.84
CA PHE A 297 -23.08 8.24 -9.85
C PHE A 297 -21.91 8.97 -9.19
N GLU A 298 -21.98 9.06 -7.86
CA GLU A 298 -20.94 9.63 -7.03
C GLU A 298 -20.22 8.51 -6.27
N ALA A 299 -18.90 8.52 -6.33
CA ALA A 299 -18.05 7.59 -5.59
C ALA A 299 -16.80 8.28 -5.07
N ARG A 300 -16.31 7.76 -3.96
CA ARG A 300 -15.01 8.12 -3.39
C ARG A 300 -13.99 7.03 -3.69
N PHE A 301 -12.81 7.47 -4.10
CA PHE A 301 -11.67 6.61 -4.39
C PHE A 301 -10.61 6.78 -3.33
N TYR A 302 -10.00 5.66 -2.96
CA TYR A 302 -8.81 5.58 -2.11
C TYR A 302 -7.71 4.96 -2.95
N VAL A 303 -6.78 5.79 -3.42
CA VAL A 303 -5.65 5.37 -4.26
C VAL A 303 -4.38 5.40 -3.43
N ALA A 304 -3.88 4.21 -3.15
CA ALA A 304 -2.62 3.95 -2.47
C ALA A 304 -1.42 4.49 -3.28
N ASN A 305 -0.45 5.13 -2.61
CA ASN A 305 0.82 5.58 -3.21
C ASN A 305 0.64 6.38 -4.51
N ASP A 306 -0.39 7.23 -4.56
CA ASP A 306 -0.66 8.00 -5.77
C ASP A 306 0.35 9.13 -5.97
N ALA A 307 0.55 9.53 -7.22
CA ALA A 307 1.44 10.63 -7.54
C ALA A 307 0.78 11.98 -7.29
N ARG A 308 1.52 12.93 -6.70
CA ARG A 308 1.08 14.33 -6.54
C ARG A 308 1.26 15.12 -7.85
N ASP A 309 0.48 14.76 -8.85
CA ASP A 309 0.48 15.33 -10.20
C ASP A 309 -0.56 16.47 -10.36
N ASN A 310 -1.14 16.65 -11.55
CA ASN A 310 -2.09 17.72 -11.81
C ASN A 310 -3.41 17.56 -11.03
N ASP A 311 -3.71 16.35 -10.55
CA ASP A 311 -4.87 16.07 -9.73
C ASP A 311 -4.57 16.08 -8.23
N ARG A 312 -3.37 16.52 -7.79
CA ARG A 312 -3.01 16.59 -6.37
C ARG A 312 -3.95 17.40 -5.47
N ASN A 313 -4.77 18.28 -6.05
CA ASN A 313 -5.74 19.11 -5.33
C ASN A 313 -7.17 18.55 -5.39
N ALA A 314 -7.40 17.45 -6.13
CA ALA A 314 -8.65 16.71 -6.09
C ALA A 314 -8.76 16.03 -4.71
N GLY A 315 -9.86 16.23 -4.01
CA GLY A 315 -10.04 15.72 -2.65
C GLY A 315 -8.93 16.14 -1.68
N TYR A 316 -8.34 15.17 -0.99
CA TYR A 316 -7.33 15.35 0.03
C TYR A 316 -6.37 14.17 0.08
N TRP A 317 -5.27 14.35 0.84
CA TRP A 317 -4.26 13.32 1.06
C TRP A 317 -4.26 12.88 2.51
N ASP A 318 -4.05 11.59 2.71
CA ASP A 318 -3.82 10.96 4.00
C ASP A 318 -2.58 10.06 3.88
N GLY A 319 -1.44 10.53 4.38
CA GLY A 319 -0.12 9.96 4.03
C GLY A 319 0.13 9.98 2.51
N ALA A 320 0.50 8.81 1.99
CA ALA A 320 0.67 8.55 0.55
C ALA A 320 -0.66 8.19 -0.17
N THR A 321 -1.77 8.11 0.55
CA THR A 321 -3.08 7.77 -0.03
C THR A 321 -3.79 9.03 -0.50
N HIS A 322 -4.16 9.04 -1.78
CA HIS A 322 -4.97 10.08 -2.38
C HIS A 322 -6.45 9.70 -2.27
N VAL A 323 -7.22 10.55 -1.59
CA VAL A 323 -8.65 10.35 -1.37
C VAL A 323 -9.42 11.43 -2.10
N PHE A 324 -10.16 11.04 -3.13
CA PHE A 324 -10.93 12.00 -3.93
C PHE A 324 -12.31 11.46 -4.29
N ASN A 325 -13.27 12.38 -4.31
CA ASN A 325 -14.63 12.11 -4.72
C ASN A 325 -14.78 12.45 -6.20
N VAL A 326 -15.49 11.61 -6.94
CA VAL A 326 -15.82 11.83 -8.34
C VAL A 326 -17.34 11.80 -8.49
N TYR A 327 -17.87 12.91 -8.98
CA TYR A 327 -19.23 13.05 -9.44
C TYR A 327 -19.26 12.79 -10.94
N GLY A 328 -19.80 11.65 -11.34
CA GLY A 328 -19.84 11.26 -12.74
C GLY A 328 -21.25 11.31 -13.31
N LEU A 329 -21.41 12.08 -14.39
CA LEU A 329 -22.60 12.03 -15.23
C LEU A 329 -22.48 10.85 -16.19
N PHE A 330 -23.58 10.15 -16.42
CA PHE A 330 -23.61 9.09 -17.42
C PHE A 330 -24.96 8.99 -18.10
N ASP A 331 -24.92 8.39 -19.28
CA ASP A 331 -26.09 7.99 -20.05
C ASP A 331 -26.20 6.47 -20.10
N ARG A 332 -27.36 5.98 -20.54
CA ARG A 332 -27.50 4.58 -20.94
C ARG A 332 -27.77 4.45 -22.41
N ASP A 333 -27.09 3.51 -23.05
CA ASP A 333 -27.42 3.10 -24.41
C ASP A 333 -28.75 2.32 -24.46
N GLY A 334 -29.25 2.06 -25.66
CA GLY A 334 -30.51 1.33 -25.87
C GLY A 334 -30.53 -0.12 -25.37
N VAL A 335 -29.38 -0.66 -24.92
CA VAL A 335 -29.20 -2.01 -24.35
C VAL A 335 -28.99 -1.95 -22.82
N GLY A 336 -29.01 -0.74 -22.25
CA GLY A 336 -28.82 -0.47 -20.84
C GLY A 336 -27.36 -0.63 -20.38
N ASN A 337 -26.39 -0.37 -21.26
CA ASN A 337 -24.99 -0.21 -20.84
C ASN A 337 -24.73 1.25 -20.48
N VAL A 338 -23.89 1.46 -19.47
CA VAL A 338 -23.49 2.79 -19.05
C VAL A 338 -22.52 3.39 -20.06
N VAL A 339 -22.83 4.60 -20.53
CA VAL A 339 -21.97 5.44 -21.37
C VAL A 339 -21.48 6.59 -20.49
N PRO A 340 -20.23 6.56 -20.00
CA PRO A 340 -19.71 7.60 -19.14
C PRO A 340 -19.69 8.97 -19.85
N GLY A 341 -20.11 9.99 -19.11
CA GLY A 341 -20.14 11.38 -19.55
C GLY A 341 -19.08 12.22 -18.83
N LYS A 342 -19.45 13.46 -18.49
CA LYS A 342 -18.53 14.38 -17.80
C LYS A 342 -18.33 13.95 -16.35
N LEU A 343 -17.07 13.97 -15.93
CA LEU A 343 -16.67 13.72 -14.55
C LEU A 343 -16.23 15.03 -13.91
N TYR A 344 -16.66 15.22 -12.67
CA TYR A 344 -16.27 16.35 -11.84
C TYR A 344 -15.71 15.86 -10.51
N THR A 345 -14.83 16.67 -9.93
CA THR A 345 -14.27 16.46 -8.61
C THR A 345 -14.31 17.77 -7.82
N ALA A 346 -13.83 17.73 -6.59
CA ALA A 346 -13.74 18.87 -5.70
C ALA A 346 -12.60 18.69 -4.72
N SER A 347 -12.09 19.78 -4.15
CA SER A 347 -11.01 19.77 -3.17
C SER A 347 -11.56 19.64 -1.74
N GLY A 348 -10.78 19.01 -0.85
CA GLY A 348 -11.05 18.86 0.56
C GLY A 348 -11.79 17.57 0.95
N ARG A 349 -11.86 17.32 2.26
CA ARG A 349 -12.50 16.13 2.86
C ARG A 349 -14.02 16.07 2.68
N LYS A 350 -14.68 17.24 2.65
CA LYS A 350 -16.14 17.39 2.59
C LYS A 350 -16.52 18.53 1.63
N PRO A 351 -16.38 18.32 0.32
CA PRO A 351 -16.72 19.35 -0.65
C PRO A 351 -18.24 19.63 -0.65
N SER A 352 -18.62 20.90 -0.73
CA SER A 352 -20.04 21.29 -0.88
C SER A 352 -20.54 21.17 -2.32
N HIS A 353 -19.64 21.29 -3.32
CA HIS A 353 -19.97 21.24 -4.74
C HIS A 353 -18.84 20.61 -5.56
N TYR A 354 -19.19 19.89 -6.64
CA TYR A 354 -18.27 19.31 -7.61
C TYR A 354 -18.20 20.17 -8.87
N HIS A 355 -17.13 20.97 -8.99
CA HIS A 355 -16.95 21.90 -10.11
C HIS A 355 -15.57 21.81 -10.79
N SER A 356 -14.64 21.07 -10.19
CA SER A 356 -13.31 20.86 -10.76
C SER A 356 -13.34 19.69 -11.75
N VAL A 357 -12.43 19.68 -12.70
CA VAL A 357 -12.20 18.55 -13.60
C VAL A 357 -11.08 17.67 -13.08
N LEU A 358 -11.11 16.39 -13.43
CA LEU A 358 -9.94 15.51 -13.33
C LEU A 358 -9.05 15.76 -14.55
N TYR A 359 -7.80 16.10 -14.32
CA TYR A 359 -6.79 16.34 -15.35
C TYR A 359 -6.05 15.06 -15.75
N GLU A 360 -5.89 14.12 -14.82
CA GLU A 360 -5.16 12.89 -15.08
C GLU A 360 -6.08 11.79 -15.62
N GLN A 361 -5.72 11.26 -16.79
CA GLN A 361 -6.52 10.24 -17.45
C GLN A 361 -6.66 8.97 -16.60
N LYS A 362 -5.65 8.63 -15.79
CA LYS A 362 -5.74 7.51 -14.85
C LYS A 362 -6.95 7.64 -13.92
N ASN A 363 -7.26 8.85 -13.42
CA ASN A 363 -8.36 9.08 -12.48
C ASN A 363 -9.72 9.05 -13.17
N VAL A 364 -9.77 9.51 -14.42
CA VAL A 364 -10.94 9.33 -15.31
C VAL A 364 -11.19 7.85 -15.59
N ASP A 365 -10.14 7.08 -15.87
CA ASP A 365 -10.22 5.65 -16.16
C ASP A 365 -10.75 4.85 -14.97
N LEU A 366 -10.38 5.19 -13.73
CA LEU A 366 -10.92 4.55 -12.52
C LEU A 366 -12.44 4.67 -12.43
N MET A 367 -12.97 5.89 -12.56
CA MET A 367 -14.42 6.11 -12.47
C MET A 367 -15.16 5.43 -13.61
N ASN A 368 -14.60 5.50 -14.83
CA ASN A 368 -15.19 4.84 -15.98
C ASN A 368 -15.23 3.32 -15.80
N LEU A 369 -14.15 2.70 -15.29
CA LEU A 369 -14.12 1.28 -14.96
C LEU A 369 -15.23 0.91 -13.97
N VAL A 370 -15.41 1.69 -12.90
CA VAL A 370 -16.49 1.45 -11.93
C VAL A 370 -17.85 1.50 -12.60
N MET A 371 -18.10 2.52 -13.42
CA MET A 371 -19.38 2.69 -14.11
C MET A 371 -19.68 1.58 -15.11
N THR A 372 -18.70 1.18 -15.92
CA THR A 372 -18.93 0.24 -17.03
C THR A 372 -18.90 -1.22 -16.59
N GLU A 373 -18.13 -1.55 -15.55
CA GLU A 373 -17.97 -2.93 -15.07
C GLU A 373 -19.02 -3.35 -14.03
N ALA A 374 -19.76 -2.40 -13.45
CA ALA A 374 -20.73 -2.67 -12.38
C ALA A 374 -21.76 -3.75 -12.72
N LYS A 375 -22.26 -3.76 -13.96
CA LYS A 375 -23.26 -4.74 -14.45
C LYS A 375 -22.69 -6.15 -14.61
N SER A 376 -21.37 -6.29 -14.63
CA SER A 376 -20.66 -7.56 -14.85
C SER A 376 -20.22 -8.24 -13.55
N LEU A 377 -20.47 -7.64 -12.38
CA LEU A 377 -20.21 -8.26 -11.07
C LEU A 377 -21.09 -9.50 -10.87
N ARG A 378 -20.46 -10.65 -10.58
CA ARG A 378 -21.11 -11.96 -10.38
C ARG A 378 -20.37 -12.86 -9.40
#